data_AF-A0A957P1H9-F1
#
_entry.id   AF-A0A957P1H9-F1
#
_cell.length_a   1.000
_cell.length_b   1.000
_cell.length_c   1.000
_cell.angle_alpha   90.00
_cell.angle_beta   90.00
_cell.angle_gamma   90.00
#
_symmetry.space_group_name_H-M   'P 1'
#
loop_
_entity.id
_entity.type
_entity.pdbx_description
1 polymer ?
#
loop_
_entity_poly.entity_id
_entity_poly.type
_entity_poly.pdbx_seq_one_letter_code
_entity_poly.pdbx_strand_id
1 'polypeptide(L)'
;MKLTARQENLLKRTSIGYMPLETFLQNPLVVERAQGLYYWDVEGKRYFDGIGGIFVAVLGHGHARLLDAMRKQMEIMTFAPPLHGISDVTLNLIEKLG
;
A
#
# COMPACT_ATOMS: atom_id res chain seq x y z
N MET A 1 -13.93 11.54 12.65
CA MET A 1 -14.87 11.19 11.57
C MET A 1 -15.95 10.25 12.13
N LYS A 2 -17.22 10.41 11.75
CA LYS A 2 -18.27 9.43 12.09
C LYS A 2 -18.29 8.32 11.03
N LEU A 3 -18.12 7.06 11.42
CA LEU A 3 -18.23 5.91 10.52
C LEU A 3 -19.66 5.71 10.01
N THR A 4 -19.81 5.27 8.77
CA THR A 4 -21.06 4.67 8.27
C THR A 4 -21.21 3.22 8.75
N ALA A 5 -22.44 2.72 8.82
CA ALA A 5 -22.73 1.33 9.19
C ALA A 5 -22.01 0.31 8.28
N ARG A 6 -21.86 0.64 6.99
CA ARG A 6 -21.10 -0.18 6.03
C ARG A 6 -19.61 -0.24 6.40
N GLN A 7 -18.99 0.92 6.66
CA GLN A 7 -17.57 0.98 7.00
C GLN A 7 -17.28 0.23 8.30
N GLU A 8 -18.13 0.39 9.32
CA GLU A 8 -17.98 -0.32 10.59
C GLU A 8 -18.00 -1.85 10.41
N ASN A 9 -18.97 -2.37 9.66
CA ASN A 9 -19.06 -3.81 9.38
C ASN A 9 -17.84 -4.32 8.60
N LEU A 10 -17.38 -3.58 7.59
CA LEU A 10 -16.21 -3.97 6.79
C LEU A 10 -14.91 -3.96 7.61
N LEU A 11 -14.69 -2.92 8.42
CA LEU A 11 -13.47 -2.81 9.26
C LEU A 11 -13.35 -3.97 10.25
N LYS A 12 -14.47 -4.43 10.83
CA LYS A 12 -14.51 -5.61 11.71
C LYS A 12 -14.11 -6.91 10.99
N ARG A 13 -14.30 -7.00 9.68
CA ARG A 13 -13.99 -8.19 8.86
C ARG A 13 -12.61 -8.14 8.20
N THR A 14 -12.10 -6.94 7.91
CA THR A 14 -10.78 -6.75 7.31
C THR A 14 -9.65 -7.03 8.30
N SER A 15 -9.93 -6.98 9.60
CA SER A 15 -8.92 -7.04 10.64
C SER A 15 -8.87 -8.43 11.27
N ILE A 16 -7.72 -9.09 11.22
CA ILE A 16 -7.45 -10.31 12.00
C ILE A 16 -7.39 -9.87 13.47
N GLY A 17 -8.22 -10.45 14.34
CA GLY A 17 -8.51 -9.98 15.70
C GLY A 17 -7.28 -9.87 16.62
N TYR A 18 -6.60 -8.74 16.56
CA TYR A 18 -5.53 -8.34 17.48
C TYR A 18 -6.00 -7.17 18.35
N MET A 19 -5.70 -7.25 19.65
CA MET A 19 -6.14 -6.32 20.72
C MET A 19 -5.99 -4.81 20.43
N PRO A 20 -4.98 -4.32 19.68
CA PRO A 20 -4.85 -2.88 19.34
C PRO A 20 -5.97 -2.30 18.45
N LEU A 21 -6.82 -3.14 17.83
CA LEU A 21 -7.79 -2.70 16.81
C LEU A 21 -9.13 -2.23 17.36
N GLU A 22 -9.52 -2.59 18.59
CA GLU A 22 -10.72 -2.04 19.22
C GLU A 22 -10.61 -0.52 19.38
N THR A 23 -9.42 -0.04 19.75
CA THR A 23 -9.10 1.39 19.82
C THR A 23 -9.12 2.04 18.43
N PHE A 24 -8.70 1.34 17.36
CA PHE A 24 -8.80 1.85 15.99
C PHE A 24 -10.25 2.11 15.59
N LEU A 25 -11.19 1.24 15.98
CA LEU A 25 -12.62 1.42 15.68
C LEU A 25 -13.23 2.66 16.37
N GLN A 26 -12.64 3.15 17.46
CA GLN A 26 -13.11 4.36 18.15
C GLN A 26 -12.80 5.65 17.38
N ASN A 27 -11.68 5.71 16.66
CA ASN A 27 -11.30 6.86 15.85
C ASN A 27 -10.49 6.41 14.60
N PRO A 28 -11.18 5.85 13.60
CA PRO A 28 -10.52 5.30 12.43
C PRO A 28 -10.06 6.40 11.48
N LEU A 29 -8.83 6.28 11.00
CA LEU A 29 -8.34 7.06 9.86
C LEU A 29 -8.63 6.27 8.57
N VAL A 30 -9.59 6.75 7.78
CA VAL A 30 -9.95 6.12 6.50
C VAL A 30 -9.39 6.97 5.36
N VAL A 31 -8.28 6.51 4.78
CA VAL A 31 -7.58 7.17 3.67
C VAL A 31 -8.18 6.79 2.32
N GLU A 32 -8.34 7.76 1.41
CA GLU A 32 -8.80 7.52 0.03
C GLU A 32 -7.70 7.70 -1.02
N ARG A 33 -6.70 8.53 -0.72
CA ARG A 33 -5.66 8.93 -1.68
C ARG A 33 -4.33 9.17 -0.97
N ALA A 34 -3.23 8.90 -1.67
CA ALA A 34 -1.89 9.27 -1.26
C ALA A 34 -1.06 9.74 -2.45
N GLN A 35 -0.14 10.68 -2.22
CA GLN A 35 0.77 11.23 -3.23
C GLN A 35 1.98 11.88 -2.54
N GLY A 36 3.19 11.53 -2.99
CA GLY A 36 4.42 11.97 -2.33
C GLY A 36 4.44 11.52 -0.87
N LEU A 37 4.66 12.46 0.05
CA LEU A 37 4.71 12.20 1.50
C LEU A 37 3.38 12.51 2.20
N TYR A 38 2.25 12.39 1.51
CA TYR A 38 0.95 12.78 2.06
C TYR A 38 -0.14 11.76 1.79
N TYR A 39 -1.02 11.62 2.78
CA TYR A 39 -2.32 10.95 2.69
C TYR A 39 -3.46 11.98 2.71
N TRP A 40 -4.59 11.61 2.14
CA TRP A 40 -5.86 12.30 2.27
C TRP A 40 -6.93 11.33 2.75
N ASP A 41 -7.68 11.73 3.77
CA ASP A 41 -8.87 10.98 4.19
C ASP A 41 -10.06 11.23 3.27
N VAL A 42 -11.12 10.42 3.44
CA VAL A 42 -12.39 10.54 2.70
C VAL A 42 -13.14 11.85 2.94
N GLU A 43 -12.72 12.66 3.92
CA GLU A 43 -13.24 14.02 4.18
C GLU A 43 -12.34 15.10 3.53
N GLY A 44 -11.27 14.70 2.84
CA GLY A 44 -10.32 15.58 2.14
C GLY A 44 -9.20 16.16 3.02
N LYS A 45 -9.12 15.80 4.30
CA LYS A 45 -8.05 16.29 5.19
C LYS A 45 -6.73 15.61 4.86
N ARG A 46 -5.66 16.42 4.81
CA ARG A 46 -4.30 15.99 4.45
C ARG A 46 -3.46 15.66 5.68
N TYR A 47 -2.71 14.56 5.61
CA TYR A 47 -1.82 14.06 6.67
C TYR A 47 -0.41 13.87 6.10
N PHE A 48 0.61 14.33 6.83
CA PHE A 48 2.00 14.07 6.47
C PHE A 48 2.38 12.63 6.87
N ASP A 49 3.00 11.90 5.94
CA ASP A 49 3.55 10.59 6.18
C ASP A 49 4.97 10.71 6.77
N GLY A 50 5.04 10.72 8.10
CA GLY A 50 6.30 10.84 8.82
C GLY A 50 7.14 9.55 8.90
N ILE A 51 6.61 8.40 8.43
CA ILE A 51 7.26 7.10 8.56
C ILE A 51 7.36 6.31 7.24
N GLY A 52 6.95 6.91 6.12
CA GLY A 52 6.95 6.26 4.80
C GLY A 52 6.03 5.04 4.77
N GLY A 53 4.81 5.19 5.26
CA GLY A 53 3.82 4.14 5.45
C GLY A 53 4.16 3.32 6.68
N ILE A 54 4.93 2.25 6.51
CA ILE A 54 5.63 1.54 7.59
C ILE A 54 7.01 1.20 7.03
N PHE A 55 7.80 2.24 6.74
CA PHE A 55 9.13 2.15 6.13
C PHE A 55 9.17 1.51 4.72
N VAL A 56 8.03 1.42 4.02
CA VAL A 56 7.91 0.77 2.69
C VAL A 56 7.73 1.77 1.56
N ALA A 57 7.12 2.93 1.81
CA ALA A 57 6.86 3.97 0.81
C ALA A 57 7.98 5.02 0.80
N VAL A 58 9.24 4.59 0.83
CA VAL A 58 10.42 5.48 0.97
C VAL A 58 10.60 6.48 -0.18
N LEU A 59 10.14 6.13 -1.39
CA LEU A 59 10.11 7.03 -2.55
C LEU A 59 8.87 7.94 -2.59
N GLY A 60 8.01 7.85 -1.58
CA GLY A 60 6.69 8.46 -1.56
C GLY A 60 5.66 7.73 -2.41
N HIS A 61 4.38 8.04 -2.17
CA HIS A 61 3.26 7.47 -2.89
C HIS A 61 3.18 7.98 -4.33
N GLY A 62 2.91 7.06 -5.27
CA GLY A 62 2.67 7.42 -6.67
C GLY A 62 3.91 7.86 -7.44
N HIS A 63 5.10 7.42 -7.05
CA HIS A 63 6.35 7.74 -7.75
C HIS A 63 6.28 7.30 -9.23
N ALA A 64 6.34 8.27 -10.16
CA ALA A 64 5.98 8.07 -11.57
C ALA A 64 6.77 6.93 -12.25
N ARG A 65 8.08 6.84 -12.02
CA ARG A 65 8.92 5.77 -12.58
C ARG A 65 8.58 4.39 -12.03
N LEU A 66 8.16 4.32 -10.77
CA LEU A 66 7.80 3.05 -10.13
C LEU A 66 6.45 2.56 -10.66
N LEU A 67 5.47 3.47 -10.75
CA LEU A 67 4.17 3.15 -11.33
C LEU A 67 4.27 2.68 -12.78
N ASP A 68 5.09 3.34 -13.61
CA ASP A 68 5.32 2.93 -15.00
C ASP A 68 5.95 1.53 -15.08
N ALA A 69 7.00 1.25 -14.29
CA ALA A 69 7.64 -0.06 -14.24
C ALA A 69 6.67 -1.16 -13.78
N MET A 70 5.86 -0.90 -12.75
CA MET A 70 4.85 -1.84 -12.26
C MET A 70 3.79 -2.14 -13.32
N ARG A 71 3.26 -1.11 -14.00
CA ARG A 71 2.24 -1.29 -15.05
C ARG A 71 2.76 -2.14 -16.20
N LYS A 72 3.94 -1.79 -16.73
CA LYS A 72 4.60 -2.55 -17.80
C LYS A 72 4.82 -4.01 -17.41
N GLN A 73 5.29 -4.25 -16.19
CA GLN A 73 5.51 -5.61 -15.72
C GLN A 73 4.21 -6.40 -15.61
N MET A 74 3.13 -5.79 -15.10
CA MET A 74 1.83 -6.45 -14.97
C MET A 74 1.19 -6.79 -16.33
N GLU A 75 1.48 -6.05 -17.40
CA GLU A 75 1.07 -6.39 -18.78
C GLU A 75 1.82 -7.62 -19.32
N ILE A 76 3.04 -7.86 -18.86
CA ILE A 76 3.86 -9.02 -19.26
C ILE A 76 3.49 -10.25 -18.43
N MET A 77 3.59 -10.13 -17.10
CA MET A 77 3.27 -11.18 -16.14
C MET A 77 3.09 -10.60 -14.73
N THR A 78 2.11 -11.12 -13.99
CA THR A 78 1.88 -10.76 -12.59
C THR A 78 2.73 -11.57 -11.61
N PHE A 79 3.14 -12.78 -12.00
CA PHE A 79 3.89 -13.70 -11.14
C PHE A 79 4.66 -14.73 -11.98
N ALA A 80 5.90 -14.99 -11.60
CA ALA A 80 6.70 -16.12 -12.06
C ALA A 80 6.92 -17.06 -10.87
N PRO A 81 6.61 -18.37 -10.98
CA PRO A 81 6.71 -19.31 -9.86
C PRO A 81 8.19 -19.70 -9.60
N PRO A 82 8.87 -19.18 -8.56
CA PRO A 82 10.33 -19.23 -8.46
C PRO A 82 10.94 -20.64 -8.37
N LEU A 83 10.14 -21.66 -8.04
CA LEU A 83 10.55 -23.07 -8.02
C LEU A 83 10.44 -23.77 -9.39
N HIS A 84 9.80 -23.15 -10.37
CA HIS A 84 9.50 -23.73 -11.69
C HIS A 84 9.92 -22.80 -12.85
N GLY A 85 10.24 -21.54 -12.56
CA GLY A 85 10.73 -20.57 -13.52
C GLY A 85 11.12 -19.25 -12.84
N ILE A 86 12.11 -18.57 -13.42
CA ILE A 86 12.57 -17.26 -12.94
C ILE A 86 12.26 -16.19 -14.00
N SER A 87 11.87 -15.00 -13.56
CA SER A 87 11.63 -13.88 -14.47
C SER A 87 12.94 -13.16 -14.82
N ASP A 88 13.06 -12.73 -16.06
CA ASP A 88 14.24 -11.98 -16.53
C ASP A 88 14.50 -10.70 -15.73
N VAL A 89 13.44 -10.00 -15.30
CA VAL A 89 13.54 -8.82 -14.42
C VAL A 89 14.22 -9.13 -13.08
N THR A 90 14.08 -10.37 -12.57
CA THR A 90 14.78 -10.81 -11.36
C THR A 90 16.28 -10.97 -11.63
N LEU A 91 16.65 -11.56 -12.77
CA LEU A 91 18.06 -11.72 -13.16
C LEU A 91 18.74 -10.35 -13.34
N ASN A 92 18.06 -9.42 -14.01
CA ASN A 92 18.51 -8.03 -14.16
C ASN A 92 18.68 -7.30 -12.82
N LEU A 93 17.90 -7.64 -11.80
CA LEU A 93 18.05 -7.09 -10.45
C LEU A 93 19.29 -7.68 -9.75
N ILE A 94 19.49 -8.99 -9.84
CA ILE A 94 20.65 -9.67 -9.25
C ILE A 94 21.94 -9.07 -9.80
N GLU A 95 22.04 -8.90 -11.13
CA GLU A 95 23.21 -8.28 -11.78
C GLU A 95 23.50 -6.86 -11.25
N LYS A 96 22.47 -6.08 -10.92
CA LYS A 96 22.64 -4.71 -10.39
C LYS A 96 23.06 -4.67 -8.93
N LEU A 97 22.75 -5.72 -8.16
CA LEU A 97 23.05 -5.76 -6.72
C LEU A 97 24.48 -6.23 -6.43
N GLY A 98 25.15 -6.90 -7.38
CA GLY A 98 26.49 -7.46 -7.22
C GLY A 98 26.43 -8.88 -6.69
#